data_AF-A0A813F2Y8-F1
#
_entry.id   AF-A0A813F2Y8-F1
#
_cell.length_a   1.000
_cell.length_b   1.000
_cell.length_c   1.000
_cell.angle_alpha   90.00
_cell.angle_beta   90.00
_cell.angle_gamma   90.00
#
_symmetry.space_group_name_H-M   'P 1'
#
loop_
_entity.id
_entity.type
_entity.pdbx_description
1 polymer ?
#
loop_
_entity_poly.entity_id
_entity_poly.type
_entity_poly.pdbx_seq_one_letter_code
_entity_poly.pdbx_strand_id
1 'polypeptide(L)'
;MLRIFRPLCDLHVYIRHSMRLRKLALVVAVGISLILLVEFQQKFATFRSAYVWVHREVAPLLSDDVSEGQLYTKVLPQNNLTLPKGRGGCVWDVGANNGVWHSNSYYLINQRGFHAWLFEPDASLFMKLRDMYARVGSALADKVELFNMALAASAGLENYRVFPMGFENTIVQSKLNQYDQPLYNYSIAALKADLICTQQKAALQAGLCRVDDGSGDFTVLSIDVEGADSRIIRTAHEAGCRWSILIIESPGDTLMELSQLGYRFVVKNHYNYILVYDKKP
;
A
#
# COMPACT_ATOMS: atom_id res chain seq x y z
N MET A 1 -11.76 -13.14 -81.82
CA MET A 1 -12.28 -13.49 -80.48
C MET A 1 -11.17 -13.58 -79.41
N LEU A 2 -10.13 -12.72 -79.46
CA LEU A 2 -8.95 -12.78 -78.56
C LEU A 2 -8.58 -11.43 -77.90
N ARG A 3 -9.38 -10.37 -78.09
CA ARG A 3 -9.13 -9.04 -77.50
C ARG A 3 -9.90 -8.76 -76.20
N ILE A 4 -10.77 -9.66 -75.76
CA ILE A 4 -11.61 -9.50 -74.56
C ILE A 4 -10.94 -10.07 -73.29
N PHE A 5 -9.92 -10.94 -73.42
CA PHE A 5 -9.26 -11.58 -72.27
C PHE A 5 -8.15 -10.74 -71.61
N ARG A 6 -7.60 -9.73 -72.30
CA ARG A 6 -6.53 -8.86 -71.76
C ARG A 6 -6.96 -8.01 -70.55
N PRO A 7 -8.13 -7.31 -70.57
CA PRO A 7 -8.53 -6.48 -69.43
C PRO A 7 -8.89 -7.27 -68.15
N LEU A 8 -9.26 -8.54 -68.28
CA LEU A 8 -9.58 -9.40 -67.13
C LEU A 8 -8.32 -9.88 -66.39
N CYS A 9 -7.22 -10.13 -67.10
CA CYS A 9 -5.94 -10.47 -66.47
C CYS A 9 -5.33 -9.27 -65.73
N ASP A 10 -5.41 -8.07 -66.31
CA ASP A 10 -4.89 -6.84 -65.69
C ASP A 10 -5.70 -6.46 -64.42
N LEU A 11 -7.02 -6.69 -64.43
CA LEU A 11 -7.88 -6.51 -63.27
C LEU A 11 -7.55 -7.50 -62.14
N HIS A 12 -7.25 -8.76 -62.46
CA HIS A 12 -6.90 -9.77 -61.46
C HIS A 12 -5.53 -9.50 -60.81
N VAL A 13 -4.56 -8.99 -61.58
CA VAL A 13 -3.25 -8.55 -61.06
C VAL A 13 -3.42 -7.31 -60.17
N TYR A 14 -4.23 -6.34 -60.59
CA TYR A 14 -4.53 -5.14 -59.80
C TYR A 14 -5.23 -5.47 -58.47
N ILE A 15 -6.24 -6.35 -58.49
CA ILE A 15 -6.95 -6.79 -57.28
C ILE A 15 -6.01 -7.57 -56.34
N ARG A 16 -5.17 -8.48 -56.85
CA ARG A 16 -4.17 -9.17 -56.01
C ARG A 16 -3.14 -8.21 -55.42
N HIS A 17 -2.70 -7.21 -56.17
CA HIS A 17 -1.74 -6.21 -55.68
C HIS A 17 -2.38 -5.31 -54.60
N SER A 18 -3.62 -4.86 -54.82
CA SER A 18 -4.42 -4.11 -53.85
C SER A 18 -4.67 -4.92 -52.56
N MET A 19 -5.01 -6.21 -52.67
CA MET A 19 -5.21 -7.06 -51.49
C MET A 19 -3.91 -7.36 -50.72
N ARG A 20 -2.77 -7.49 -51.42
CA ARG A 20 -1.45 -7.62 -50.76
C ARG A 20 -1.07 -6.35 -50.02
N LEU A 21 -1.33 -5.17 -50.60
CA LEU A 21 -1.11 -3.88 -49.96
C LEU A 21 -2.01 -3.70 -48.73
N ARG A 22 -3.28 -4.13 -48.79
CA ARG A 22 -4.19 -4.11 -47.61
C ARG A 22 -3.73 -5.02 -46.48
N LYS A 23 -3.28 -6.24 -46.80
CA LYS A 23 -2.74 -7.17 -45.79
C LYS A 23 -1.45 -6.64 -45.17
N LEU A 24 -0.56 -6.06 -45.97
CA LEU A 24 0.67 -5.44 -45.48
C LEU A 24 0.36 -4.22 -44.58
N ALA A 25 -0.58 -3.36 -44.99
CA ALA A 25 -1.01 -2.21 -44.20
C ALA A 25 -1.62 -2.63 -42.85
N LEU A 26 -2.41 -3.71 -42.84
CA LEU A 26 -2.96 -4.26 -41.59
C LEU A 26 -1.86 -4.80 -40.66
N VAL A 27 -0.89 -5.55 -41.18
CA VAL A 27 0.23 -6.07 -40.38
C VAL A 27 1.08 -4.94 -39.81
N VAL A 28 1.35 -3.90 -40.62
CA VAL A 28 2.07 -2.71 -40.17
C VAL A 28 1.27 -1.95 -39.09
N ALA A 29 -0.04 -1.79 -39.26
CA ALA A 29 -0.89 -1.14 -38.27
C ALA A 29 -0.95 -1.91 -36.94
N VAL A 30 -1.04 -3.24 -36.97
CA VAL A 30 -0.98 -4.08 -35.77
C VAL A 30 0.40 -4.01 -35.12
N GLY A 31 1.48 -4.06 -35.91
CA GLY A 31 2.85 -3.92 -35.40
C GLY A 31 3.09 -2.57 -34.73
N ILE A 32 2.66 -1.46 -35.34
CA ILE A 32 2.71 -0.12 -34.77
C ILE A 32 1.85 -0.05 -33.50
N SER A 33 0.65 -0.62 -33.50
CA SER A 33 -0.23 -0.62 -32.32
C SER A 33 0.38 -1.39 -31.15
N LEU A 34 1.05 -2.53 -31.40
CA LEU A 34 1.76 -3.30 -30.38
C LEU A 34 2.99 -2.55 -29.85
N ILE A 35 3.78 -1.91 -30.72
CA ILE A 35 4.92 -1.06 -30.31
C ILE A 35 4.42 0.12 -29.47
N LEU A 36 3.35 0.79 -29.89
CA LEU A 36 2.73 1.86 -29.12
C LEU A 36 2.16 1.34 -27.80
N LEU A 37 1.58 0.14 -27.74
CA LEU A 37 1.10 -0.47 -26.50
C LEU A 37 2.25 -0.77 -25.53
N VAL A 38 3.37 -1.31 -26.03
CA VAL A 38 4.58 -1.59 -25.25
C VAL A 38 5.24 -0.30 -24.79
N GLU A 39 5.38 0.70 -25.66
CA GLU A 39 5.86 2.03 -25.28
C GLU A 39 4.91 2.71 -24.30
N PHE A 40 3.60 2.53 -24.43
CA PHE A 40 2.61 3.08 -23.51
C PHE A 40 2.69 2.39 -22.15
N GLN A 41 2.89 1.06 -22.11
CA GLN A 41 3.16 0.33 -20.87
C GLN A 41 4.48 0.75 -20.21
N GLN A 42 5.55 0.96 -20.98
CA GLN A 42 6.84 1.44 -20.47
C GLN A 42 6.78 2.92 -20.04
N LYS A 43 6.10 3.78 -20.80
CA LYS A 43 5.82 5.17 -20.42
C LYS A 43 4.90 5.24 -19.21
N PHE A 44 4.02 4.27 -18.97
CA PHE A 44 3.27 4.15 -17.72
C PHE A 44 4.16 3.77 -16.53
N ALA A 45 5.25 3.03 -16.73
CA ALA A 45 6.24 2.80 -15.68
C ALA A 45 7.04 4.08 -15.36
N THR A 46 7.43 4.85 -16.38
CA THR A 46 8.09 6.15 -16.20
C THR A 46 7.14 7.20 -15.64
N PHE A 47 5.88 7.24 -16.08
CA PHE A 47 4.82 8.08 -15.49
C PHE A 47 4.50 7.62 -14.08
N ARG A 48 4.46 6.32 -13.76
CA ARG A 48 4.34 5.83 -12.38
C ARG A 48 5.53 6.25 -11.53
N SER A 49 6.74 6.24 -12.08
CA SER A 49 7.96 6.64 -11.35
C SER A 49 8.03 8.15 -11.14
N ALA A 50 7.67 8.93 -12.17
CA ALA A 50 7.49 10.37 -12.08
C ALA A 50 6.29 10.74 -11.20
N TYR A 51 5.24 9.92 -11.20
CA TYR A 51 4.08 10.05 -10.31
C TYR A 51 4.47 9.75 -8.88
N VAL A 52 5.28 8.73 -8.60
CA VAL A 52 5.85 8.48 -7.27
C VAL A 52 6.75 9.64 -6.85
N TRP A 53 7.53 10.25 -7.77
CA TRP A 53 8.33 11.44 -7.48
C TRP A 53 7.48 12.69 -7.23
N VAL A 54 6.46 12.95 -8.05
CA VAL A 54 5.47 14.01 -7.84
C VAL A 54 4.69 13.75 -6.54
N HIS A 55 4.32 12.51 -6.24
CA HIS A 55 3.62 12.19 -5.00
C HIS A 55 4.55 12.27 -3.79
N ARG A 56 5.85 12.00 -3.96
CA ARG A 56 6.89 12.16 -2.94
C ARG A 56 7.10 13.61 -2.54
N GLU A 57 7.19 14.51 -3.53
CA GLU A 57 7.61 15.90 -3.32
C GLU A 57 6.44 16.91 -3.36
N VAL A 58 5.34 16.56 -4.04
CA VAL A 58 4.24 17.48 -4.40
C VAL A 58 2.89 17.09 -3.78
N ALA A 59 2.55 15.79 -3.65
CA ALA A 59 1.27 15.40 -3.04
C ALA A 59 1.06 15.88 -1.59
N PRO A 60 2.09 15.97 -0.72
CA PRO A 60 1.92 16.57 0.61
C PRO A 60 1.53 18.06 0.55
N LEU A 61 1.82 18.74 -0.56
CA LEU A 61 1.64 20.18 -0.75
C LEU A 61 0.39 20.54 -1.58
N LEU A 62 -0.07 19.66 -2.48
CA LEU A 62 -1.13 19.98 -3.46
C LEU A 62 -2.43 19.17 -3.33
N SER A 63 -2.50 18.08 -2.56
CA SER A 63 -3.75 17.33 -2.44
C SER A 63 -4.66 17.89 -1.33
N ASP A 64 -5.86 18.34 -1.70
CA ASP A 64 -6.96 18.59 -0.76
C ASP A 64 -7.55 17.27 -0.21
N ASP A 65 -7.28 16.15 -0.88
CA ASP A 65 -7.40 14.83 -0.29
C ASP A 65 -6.32 14.70 0.78
N VAL A 66 -6.72 14.27 1.98
CA VAL A 66 -5.85 14.16 3.15
C VAL A 66 -4.90 12.98 2.94
N SER A 67 -3.88 13.17 2.08
CA SER A 67 -2.74 12.27 2.00
C SER A 67 -2.20 12.08 3.42
N GLU A 68 -1.78 10.89 3.83
CA GLU A 68 -1.52 10.64 5.25
C GLU A 68 -0.34 11.44 5.83
N GLY A 69 0.46 12.11 5.00
CA GLY A 69 1.36 13.17 5.48
C GLY A 69 0.61 14.30 6.20
N GLN A 70 -0.62 14.62 5.79
CA GLN A 70 -1.50 15.58 6.45
C GLN A 70 -2.04 15.08 7.79
N LEU A 71 -2.15 13.76 8.01
CA LEU A 71 -2.47 13.22 9.33
C LEU A 71 -1.46 13.75 10.35
N TYR A 72 -0.17 13.62 10.04
CA TYR A 72 0.91 14.00 10.95
C TYR A 72 1.19 15.51 10.99
N THR A 73 0.96 16.24 9.89
CA THR A 73 1.32 17.66 9.77
C THR A 73 0.17 18.63 10.01
N LYS A 74 -1.09 18.20 9.89
CA LYS A 74 -2.28 19.03 10.10
C LYS A 74 -3.17 18.47 11.20
N VAL A 75 -3.59 17.21 11.07
CA VAL A 75 -4.65 16.62 11.90
C VAL A 75 -4.17 16.42 13.35
N LEU A 76 -2.99 15.83 13.56
CA LEU A 76 -2.45 15.66 14.91
C LEU A 76 -2.22 17.02 15.61
N PRO A 77 -1.55 18.03 14.99
CA PRO A 77 -1.35 19.33 15.62
C PRO A 77 -2.64 20.06 16.00
N GLN A 78 -3.69 19.98 15.18
CA GLN A 78 -5.01 20.55 15.49
C GLN A 78 -5.64 19.94 16.75
N ASN A 79 -5.20 18.75 17.14
CA ASN A 79 -5.66 18.03 18.32
C ASN A 79 -4.62 18.04 19.46
N ASN A 80 -3.70 19.02 19.48
CA ASN A 80 -2.62 19.17 20.46
C ASN A 80 -1.69 17.95 20.55
N LEU A 81 -1.53 17.24 19.44
CA LEU A 81 -0.59 16.13 19.33
C LEU A 81 0.46 16.50 18.29
N THR A 82 1.70 16.57 18.72
CA THR A 82 2.81 16.81 17.81
C THR A 82 3.65 15.56 17.74
N LEU A 83 3.99 15.13 16.51
CA LEU A 83 5.13 14.25 16.36
C LEU A 83 6.35 14.90 17.03
N PRO A 84 7.27 14.10 17.59
CA PRO A 84 8.60 14.57 17.95
C PRO A 84 9.20 15.40 16.82
N LYS A 85 9.98 16.44 17.13
CA LYS A 85 10.56 17.35 16.13
C LYS A 85 11.75 16.71 15.41
N GLY A 86 12.39 15.74 16.05
CA GLY A 86 13.51 14.97 15.53
C GLY A 86 13.17 13.91 14.48
N ARG A 87 14.19 13.32 13.89
CA ARG A 87 14.10 12.12 13.03
C ARG A 87 14.28 10.86 13.87
N GLY A 88 13.82 9.73 13.33
CA GLY A 88 13.84 8.43 14.02
C GLY A 88 12.51 8.10 14.67
N GLY A 89 12.39 6.87 15.18
CA GLY A 89 11.11 6.27 15.55
C GLY A 89 10.87 4.95 14.81
N CYS A 90 9.82 4.23 15.19
CA CYS A 90 9.43 2.97 14.57
C CYS A 90 7.97 2.99 14.11
N VAL A 91 7.68 2.32 12.99
CA VAL A 91 6.32 2.11 12.50
C VAL A 91 6.11 0.65 12.10
N TRP A 92 5.00 0.07 12.55
CA TRP A 92 4.47 -1.19 12.05
C TRP A 92 3.24 -0.86 11.22
N ASP A 93 3.25 -1.21 9.94
CA ASP A 93 2.15 -0.92 9.02
C ASP A 93 1.60 -2.23 8.47
N VAL A 94 0.40 -2.58 8.92
CA VAL A 94 -0.29 -3.82 8.54
C VAL A 94 -1.32 -3.51 7.48
N GLY A 95 -1.14 -4.07 6.28
CA GLY A 95 -1.85 -3.62 5.08
C GLY A 95 -1.17 -2.41 4.43
N ALA A 96 0.16 -2.46 4.32
CA ALA A 96 0.97 -1.32 3.86
C ALA A 96 0.70 -0.89 2.40
N ASN A 97 -0.07 -1.67 1.64
CA ASN A 97 -0.46 -1.44 0.26
C ASN A 97 0.79 -1.19 -0.61
N ASN A 98 0.74 -0.24 -1.55
CA ASN A 98 1.87 0.14 -2.38
C ASN A 98 2.88 1.05 -1.67
N GLY A 99 2.64 1.40 -0.40
CA GLY A 99 3.52 2.22 0.42
C GLY A 99 3.59 3.68 0.03
N VAL A 100 2.65 4.21 -0.77
CA VAL A 100 2.61 5.61 -1.21
C VAL A 100 1.22 6.21 -1.08
N TRP A 101 0.23 5.54 -1.65
CA TRP A 101 -1.17 5.95 -1.55
C TRP A 101 -1.82 5.17 -0.43
N HIS A 102 -2.55 5.87 0.43
CA HIS A 102 -3.18 5.24 1.60
C HIS A 102 -2.13 4.43 2.41
N SER A 103 -0.91 4.96 2.52
CA SER A 103 0.14 4.47 3.41
C SER A 103 0.35 5.42 4.58
N ASN A 104 -0.16 5.01 5.75
CA ASN A 104 0.04 5.70 7.02
C ASN A 104 1.52 5.77 7.44
N SER A 105 2.41 4.99 6.82
CA SER A 105 3.84 4.94 7.13
C SER A 105 4.74 5.75 6.20
N TYR A 106 4.30 6.11 4.98
CA TYR A 106 5.16 6.73 3.97
C TYR A 106 5.89 7.99 4.48
N TYR A 107 5.14 8.93 5.07
CA TYR A 107 5.71 10.17 5.61
C TYR A 107 6.72 9.90 6.74
N LEU A 108 6.41 8.95 7.62
CA LEU A 108 7.27 8.58 8.74
C LEU A 108 8.62 8.02 8.26
N ILE A 109 8.58 7.14 7.25
CA ILE A 109 9.78 6.50 6.70
C ILE A 109 10.62 7.52 5.95
N ASN A 110 10.01 8.17 4.95
CA ASN A 110 10.75 8.95 3.95
C ASN A 110 11.15 10.33 4.48
N GLN A 111 10.27 10.97 5.27
CA GLN A 111 10.49 12.34 5.73
C GLN A 111 11.01 12.39 7.18
N ARG A 112 10.55 11.47 8.04
CA ARG A 112 10.96 11.42 9.46
C ARG A 112 12.03 10.38 9.75
N GLY A 113 12.40 9.54 8.78
CA GLY A 113 13.51 8.59 8.91
C GLY A 113 13.24 7.44 9.90
N PHE A 114 11.98 7.05 10.06
CA PHE A 114 11.58 5.93 10.92
C PHE A 114 12.12 4.59 10.40
N HIS A 115 12.35 3.66 11.32
CA HIS A 115 12.42 2.24 11.02
C HIS A 115 11.01 1.68 10.81
N ALA A 116 10.84 0.76 9.87
CA ALA A 116 9.54 0.26 9.48
C ALA A 116 9.50 -1.25 9.29
N TRP A 117 8.38 -1.84 9.71
CA TRP A 117 7.99 -3.21 9.42
C TRP A 117 6.68 -3.17 8.66
N LEU A 118 6.73 -3.49 7.36
CA LEU A 118 5.59 -3.38 6.45
C LEU A 118 5.06 -4.78 6.11
N PHE A 119 3.79 -5.03 6.42
CA PHE A 119 3.11 -6.28 6.12
C PHE A 119 2.13 -6.05 4.98
N GLU A 120 2.33 -6.74 3.87
CA GLU A 120 1.46 -6.66 2.69
C GLU A 120 1.24 -8.05 2.10
N PRO A 121 0.03 -8.63 2.23
CA PRO A 121 -0.27 -9.96 1.70
C PRO A 121 -0.46 -10.02 0.18
N ASP A 122 -0.83 -8.92 -0.49
CA ASP A 122 -0.97 -8.90 -1.94
C ASP A 122 0.40 -8.90 -2.60
N ALA A 123 0.67 -9.96 -3.36
CA ALA A 123 1.97 -10.12 -4.02
C ALA A 123 2.29 -8.98 -5.00
N SER A 124 1.30 -8.39 -5.68
CA SER A 124 1.53 -7.29 -6.61
C SER A 124 1.90 -6.00 -5.88
N LEU A 125 1.23 -5.71 -4.76
CA LEU A 125 1.52 -4.55 -3.93
C LEU A 125 2.85 -4.71 -3.19
N PHE A 126 3.11 -5.89 -2.63
CA PHE A 126 4.38 -6.24 -1.99
C PHE A 126 5.58 -6.02 -2.93
N MET A 127 5.44 -6.42 -4.20
CA MET A 127 6.52 -6.22 -5.19
C MET A 127 6.80 -4.73 -5.43
N LYS A 128 5.78 -3.86 -5.37
CA LYS A 128 5.98 -2.40 -5.43
C LYS A 128 6.71 -1.87 -4.20
N LEU A 129 6.37 -2.35 -3.00
CA LEU A 129 7.09 -2.02 -1.76
C LEU A 129 8.56 -2.44 -1.84
N ARG A 130 8.82 -3.65 -2.33
CA ARG A 130 10.18 -4.17 -2.52
C ARG A 130 10.99 -3.32 -3.48
N ASP A 131 10.41 -2.98 -4.64
CA ASP A 131 11.08 -2.14 -5.64
C ASP A 131 11.36 -0.72 -5.11
N MET A 132 10.57 -0.25 -4.14
CA MET A 132 10.77 1.03 -3.46
C MET A 132 11.86 1.00 -2.39
N TYR A 133 11.75 0.07 -1.44
CA TYR A 133 12.54 0.10 -0.21
C TYR A 133 13.72 -0.86 -0.22
N ALA A 134 13.62 -2.00 -0.91
CA ALA A 134 14.61 -3.07 -0.94
C ALA A 134 15.38 -3.16 -2.27
N ARG A 135 15.30 -2.14 -3.14
CA ARG A 135 16.13 -2.09 -4.35
C ARG A 135 17.61 -1.98 -3.97
N VAL A 136 18.48 -2.67 -4.72
CA VAL A 136 19.94 -2.53 -4.59
C VAL A 136 20.34 -1.05 -4.62
N GLY A 137 21.09 -0.62 -3.60
CA GLY A 137 21.53 0.76 -3.43
C GLY A 137 20.51 1.70 -2.77
N SER A 138 19.36 1.19 -2.29
CA SER A 138 18.42 1.98 -1.51
C SER A 138 19.04 2.41 -0.18
N ALA A 139 19.02 3.71 0.11
CA ALA A 139 19.43 4.25 1.41
C ALA A 139 18.49 3.86 2.56
N LEU A 140 17.37 3.21 2.26
CA LEU A 140 16.35 2.78 3.21
C LEU A 140 16.37 1.26 3.45
N ALA A 141 17.25 0.50 2.79
CA ALA A 141 17.29 -0.95 2.89
C ALA A 141 17.49 -1.45 4.33
N ASP A 142 18.29 -0.74 5.14
CA ASP A 142 18.53 -1.09 6.55
C ASP A 142 17.47 -0.54 7.51
N LYS A 143 16.47 0.19 6.99
CA LYS A 143 15.41 0.82 7.77
C LYS A 143 14.05 0.18 7.59
N VAL A 144 13.85 -0.56 6.51
CA VAL A 144 12.54 -1.09 6.15
C VAL A 144 12.62 -2.61 5.98
N GLU A 145 11.92 -3.32 6.86
CA GLU A 145 11.68 -4.75 6.74
C GLU A 145 10.32 -5.00 6.09
N LEU A 146 10.28 -5.88 5.08
CA LEU A 146 9.10 -6.18 4.29
C LEU A 146 8.65 -7.62 4.50
N PHE A 147 7.35 -7.81 4.74
CA PHE A 147 6.74 -9.12 4.97
C PHE A 147 5.60 -9.37 3.98
N ASN A 148 5.77 -10.35 3.08
CA ASN A 148 4.71 -10.81 2.18
C ASN A 148 3.84 -11.87 2.88
N MET A 149 3.00 -11.40 3.79
CA MET A 149 2.13 -12.25 4.61
C MET A 149 0.98 -11.44 5.18
N ALA A 150 -0.09 -12.13 5.56
CA ALA A 150 -1.12 -11.54 6.41
C ALA A 150 -0.76 -11.70 7.90
N LEU A 151 -1.41 -10.88 8.73
CA LEU A 151 -1.46 -11.07 10.18
C LEU A 151 -2.87 -11.43 10.61
N ALA A 152 -2.98 -12.36 11.54
CA ALA A 152 -4.25 -12.88 12.02
C ALA A 152 -4.20 -13.20 13.53
N ALA A 153 -5.32 -13.62 14.10
CA ALA A 153 -5.41 -14.04 15.50
C ALA A 153 -4.69 -15.39 15.76
N SER A 154 -4.51 -16.20 14.71
CA SER A 154 -3.80 -17.49 14.74
C SER A 154 -2.97 -17.63 13.47
N ALA A 155 -1.84 -18.33 13.56
CA ALA A 155 -1.06 -18.68 12.38
C ALA A 155 -1.77 -19.75 11.55
N GLY A 156 -1.67 -19.66 10.22
CA GLY A 156 -2.32 -20.62 9.32
C GLY A 156 -2.36 -20.17 7.87
N LEU A 157 -3.20 -20.84 7.08
CA LEU A 157 -3.55 -20.40 5.73
C LEU A 157 -4.87 -19.63 5.79
N GLU A 158 -4.85 -18.41 5.28
CA GLU A 158 -6.03 -17.55 5.19
C GLU A 158 -6.47 -17.41 3.73
N ASN A 159 -7.78 -17.31 3.51
CA ASN A 159 -8.32 -17.07 2.17
C ASN A 159 -8.30 -15.57 1.86
N TYR A 160 -7.38 -15.15 1.00
CA TYR A 160 -7.26 -13.79 0.52
C TYR A 160 -8.15 -13.57 -0.70
N ARG A 161 -8.95 -12.50 -0.68
CA ARG A 161 -9.93 -12.15 -1.70
C ARG A 161 -9.51 -10.87 -2.39
N VAL A 162 -9.46 -10.89 -3.71
CA VAL A 162 -9.06 -9.73 -4.51
C VAL A 162 -10.23 -9.14 -5.29
N PHE A 163 -10.35 -7.82 -5.28
CA PHE A 163 -11.44 -7.08 -5.93
C PHE A 163 -10.95 -6.20 -7.09
N PRO A 164 -11.83 -5.83 -8.04
CA PRO A 164 -11.46 -5.15 -9.29
C PRO A 164 -10.75 -3.81 -9.12
N MET A 165 -11.01 -3.11 -8.02
CA MET A 165 -10.39 -1.82 -7.74
C MET A 165 -9.02 -1.96 -7.06
N GLY A 166 -8.63 -3.16 -6.59
CA GLY A 166 -7.35 -3.43 -5.94
C GLY A 166 -7.10 -2.70 -4.61
N PHE A 167 -7.99 -1.79 -4.22
CA PHE A 167 -7.92 -1.03 -2.98
C PHE A 167 -8.61 -1.72 -1.80
N GLU A 168 -9.45 -2.74 -2.04
CA GLU A 168 -10.36 -3.26 -1.00
C GLU A 168 -10.18 -4.74 -0.68
N ASN A 169 -9.04 -5.32 -1.08
CA ASN A 169 -8.73 -6.74 -0.91
C ASN A 169 -8.74 -7.12 0.57
N THR A 170 -9.24 -8.32 0.90
CA THR A 170 -9.53 -8.67 2.30
C THR A 170 -9.38 -10.15 2.60
N ILE A 171 -9.20 -10.46 3.89
CA ILE A 171 -9.25 -11.80 4.48
C ILE A 171 -10.58 -12.11 5.17
N VAL A 172 -11.59 -11.22 5.16
CA VAL A 172 -12.92 -11.48 5.75
C VAL A 172 -13.99 -11.84 4.72
N GLN A 173 -14.99 -12.62 5.14
CA GLN A 173 -16.07 -13.08 4.26
C GLN A 173 -17.16 -12.02 4.01
N SER A 174 -17.42 -11.11 4.96
CA SER A 174 -18.55 -10.18 4.89
C SER A 174 -18.11 -8.71 4.99
N LYS A 175 -17.61 -8.13 3.89
CA LYS A 175 -17.77 -6.69 3.71
C LYS A 175 -19.20 -6.49 3.19
N LEU A 176 -20.08 -5.95 4.03
CA LEU A 176 -21.49 -5.77 3.71
C LEU A 176 -21.64 -4.98 2.39
N ASN A 177 -22.16 -5.63 1.34
CA ASN A 177 -22.84 -5.05 0.18
C ASN A 177 -22.11 -4.03 -0.71
N GLN A 178 -20.82 -4.23 -1.01
CA GLN A 178 -20.20 -3.46 -2.11
C GLN A 178 -19.38 -4.32 -3.09
N TYR A 179 -18.84 -5.47 -2.67
CA TYR A 179 -17.96 -6.32 -3.49
C TYR A 179 -18.16 -7.82 -3.24
N ASP A 180 -19.37 -8.35 -3.43
CA ASP A 180 -19.63 -9.77 -3.13
C ASP A 180 -18.98 -10.77 -4.10
N GLN A 181 -18.44 -10.29 -5.24
CA GLN A 181 -17.78 -11.13 -6.24
C GLN A 181 -16.29 -10.76 -6.35
N PRO A 182 -15.40 -11.46 -5.63
CA PRO A 182 -13.97 -11.29 -5.84
C PRO A 182 -13.59 -11.73 -7.25
N LEU A 183 -12.61 -11.04 -7.86
CA LEU A 183 -12.02 -11.44 -9.14
C LEU A 183 -11.35 -12.80 -9.02
N TYR A 184 -10.65 -13.03 -7.90
CA TYR A 184 -10.00 -14.28 -7.57
C TYR A 184 -9.80 -14.39 -6.06
N ASN A 185 -9.67 -15.64 -5.61
CA ASN A 185 -9.36 -16.01 -4.23
C ASN A 185 -8.12 -16.90 -4.23
N TYR A 186 -7.21 -16.70 -3.29
CA TYR A 186 -6.07 -17.59 -3.10
C TYR A 186 -5.68 -17.67 -1.62
N SER A 187 -5.01 -18.76 -1.25
CA SER A 187 -4.52 -18.95 0.11
C SER A 187 -3.19 -18.27 0.30
N ILE A 188 -3.06 -17.51 1.37
CA ILE A 188 -1.81 -16.89 1.83
C ILE A 188 -1.44 -17.40 3.20
N ALA A 189 -0.15 -17.39 3.51
CA ALA A 189 0.30 -17.60 4.88
C ALA A 189 -0.09 -16.39 5.75
N ALA A 190 -0.65 -16.68 6.92
CA ALA A 190 -0.86 -15.73 7.98
C ALA A 190 -0.03 -16.12 9.20
N LEU A 191 0.62 -15.13 9.80
CA LEU A 191 1.24 -15.27 11.11
C LEU A 191 0.34 -14.68 12.19
N LYS A 192 0.56 -15.13 13.42
CA LYS A 192 -0.11 -14.55 14.57
C LYS A 192 0.39 -13.11 14.78
N ALA A 193 -0.53 -12.19 15.06
CA ALA A 193 -0.22 -10.77 15.15
C ALA A 193 0.58 -10.36 16.40
N ASP A 194 0.80 -11.29 17.35
CA ASP A 194 1.71 -11.11 18.50
C ASP A 194 3.17 -10.91 18.07
N LEU A 195 3.51 -11.30 16.83
CA LEU A 195 4.76 -10.95 16.17
C LEU A 195 5.07 -9.46 16.25
N ILE A 196 4.07 -8.58 16.08
CA ILE A 196 4.25 -7.12 16.13
C ILE A 196 4.78 -6.71 17.52
N CYS A 197 4.23 -7.26 18.60
CA CYS A 197 4.69 -6.98 19.95
C CYS A 197 6.12 -7.49 20.18
N THR A 198 6.43 -8.68 19.68
CA THR A 198 7.78 -9.25 19.73
C THR A 198 8.79 -8.33 19.03
N GLN A 199 8.46 -7.87 17.81
CA GLN A 199 9.28 -6.94 17.05
C GLN A 199 9.42 -5.59 17.75
N GLN A 200 8.34 -5.06 18.34
CA GLN A 200 8.38 -3.80 19.08
C GLN A 200 9.38 -3.88 20.24
N LYS A 201 9.27 -4.92 21.08
CA LYS A 201 10.17 -5.11 22.22
C LYS A 201 11.64 -5.19 21.76
N ALA A 202 11.90 -5.96 20.71
CA ALA A 202 13.25 -6.10 20.15
C ALA A 202 13.78 -4.75 19.61
N ALA A 203 12.97 -4.00 18.87
CA ALA A 203 13.34 -2.71 18.31
C ALA A 203 13.62 -1.64 19.38
N LEU A 204 12.79 -1.60 20.43
CA LEU A 204 13.01 -0.74 21.59
C LEU A 204 14.30 -1.10 22.33
N GLN A 205 14.52 -2.40 22.59
CA GLN A 205 15.74 -2.88 23.24
C GLN A 205 17.00 -2.55 22.44
N ALA A 206 16.92 -2.61 21.12
CA ALA A 206 18.00 -2.24 20.21
C ALA A 206 18.16 -0.71 20.03
N GLY A 207 17.26 0.10 20.60
CA GLY A 207 17.28 1.56 20.49
C GLY A 207 16.90 2.10 19.10
N LEU A 208 16.29 1.28 18.25
CA LEU A 208 15.91 1.65 16.87
C LEU A 208 14.80 2.70 16.83
N CYS A 209 13.95 2.73 17.86
CA CYS A 209 12.80 3.63 17.92
C CYS A 209 13.09 4.98 18.57
N ARG A 210 14.36 5.27 18.89
CA ARG A 210 14.75 6.53 19.51
C ARG A 210 14.69 7.68 18.50
N VAL A 211 14.14 8.80 18.94
CA VAL A 211 14.15 10.05 18.19
C VAL A 211 15.39 10.88 18.53
N ASP A 212 16.00 11.50 17.53
CA ASP A 212 17.24 12.27 17.65
C ASP A 212 17.11 13.60 18.42
N ASP A 213 15.89 14.06 18.73
CA ASP A 213 15.63 15.30 19.48
C ASP A 213 15.58 15.09 21.01
N GLY A 214 15.83 13.87 21.48
CA GLY A 214 15.82 13.53 22.91
C GLY A 214 14.43 13.31 23.49
N SER A 215 13.36 13.29 22.68
CA SER A 215 12.00 12.97 23.15
C SER A 215 11.82 11.50 23.59
N GLY A 216 12.83 10.65 23.36
CA GLY A 216 12.83 9.24 23.74
C GLY A 216 12.38 8.34 22.59
N ASP A 217 11.78 7.20 22.94
CA ASP A 217 11.30 6.24 21.95
C ASP A 217 9.91 6.62 21.44
N PHE A 218 9.70 6.53 20.13
CA PHE A 218 8.43 6.84 19.49
C PHE A 218 8.00 5.72 18.55
N THR A 219 6.76 5.25 18.70
CA THR A 219 6.27 4.07 17.99
C THR A 219 4.87 4.30 17.44
N VAL A 220 4.64 3.82 16.22
CA VAL A 220 3.35 3.91 15.53
C VAL A 220 2.92 2.51 15.09
N LEU A 221 1.66 2.16 15.32
CA LEU A 221 1.04 0.98 14.72
C LEU A 221 -0.11 1.45 13.84
N SER A 222 -0.07 1.07 12.57
CA SER A 222 -1.12 1.27 11.58
C SER A 222 -1.67 -0.10 11.19
N ILE A 223 -2.99 -0.24 11.22
CA ILE A 223 -3.70 -1.46 10.81
C ILE A 223 -4.82 -1.05 9.87
N ASP A 224 -4.68 -1.47 8.62
CA ASP A 224 -5.64 -1.28 7.54
C ASP A 224 -5.72 -2.59 6.74
N VAL A 225 -6.45 -3.57 7.29
CA VAL A 225 -6.55 -4.93 6.73
C VAL A 225 -7.99 -5.30 6.40
N GLU A 226 -8.83 -4.28 6.26
CA GLU A 226 -10.11 -4.40 5.61
C GLU A 226 -11.05 -5.37 6.32
N GLY A 227 -11.22 -5.17 7.64
CA GLY A 227 -12.21 -5.84 8.47
C GLY A 227 -11.64 -6.88 9.45
N ALA A 228 -10.33 -7.07 9.49
CA ALA A 228 -9.66 -7.90 10.50
C ALA A 228 -8.96 -7.10 11.60
N ASP A 229 -9.03 -5.77 11.55
CA ASP A 229 -8.31 -4.80 12.37
C ASP A 229 -8.46 -5.09 13.85
N SER A 230 -9.72 -5.24 14.29
CA SER A 230 -10.10 -5.53 15.66
C SER A 230 -9.50 -6.85 16.19
N ARG A 231 -9.36 -7.86 15.33
CA ARG A 231 -8.75 -9.16 15.71
C ARG A 231 -7.24 -9.07 15.79
N ILE A 232 -6.63 -8.33 14.86
CA ILE A 232 -5.19 -8.07 14.86
C ILE A 232 -4.79 -7.29 16.09
N ILE A 233 -5.47 -6.17 16.40
CA ILE A 233 -5.08 -5.32 17.54
C ILE A 233 -5.19 -6.05 18.88
N ARG A 234 -6.25 -6.86 19.08
CA ARG A 234 -6.42 -7.68 20.29
C ARG A 234 -5.30 -8.69 20.47
N THR A 235 -4.71 -9.18 19.37
CA THR A 235 -3.64 -10.17 19.40
C THR A 235 -2.27 -9.52 19.47
N ALA A 236 -2.09 -8.37 18.80
CA ALA A 236 -0.86 -7.61 18.81
C ALA A 236 -0.60 -6.93 20.17
N HIS A 237 -1.65 -6.48 20.86
CA HIS A 237 -1.52 -5.78 22.14
C HIS A 237 -1.33 -6.74 23.31
N GLU A 238 -0.13 -7.31 23.44
CA GLU A 238 0.26 -8.11 24.59
C GLU A 238 0.85 -7.27 25.75
N ALA A 239 1.00 -7.89 26.92
CA ALA A 239 1.62 -7.25 28.07
C ALA A 239 3.00 -6.66 27.73
N GLY A 240 3.16 -5.35 27.98
CA GLY A 240 4.39 -4.60 27.74
C GLY A 240 4.55 -4.02 26.33
N CYS A 241 3.58 -4.21 25.43
CA CYS A 241 3.59 -3.59 24.10
C CYS A 241 2.60 -2.43 24.02
N ARG A 242 3.09 -1.27 23.59
CA ARG A 242 2.36 0.00 23.58
C ARG A 242 2.90 0.90 22.49
N TRP A 243 2.02 1.38 21.64
CA TRP A 243 2.35 2.32 20.57
C TRP A 243 1.95 3.74 20.97
N SER A 244 2.82 4.72 20.70
CA SER A 244 2.54 6.15 20.93
C SER A 244 1.31 6.61 20.13
N ILE A 245 1.22 6.15 18.88
CA ILE A 245 0.07 6.35 18.00
C ILE A 245 -0.44 4.99 17.50
N LEU A 246 -1.76 4.82 17.53
CA LEU A 246 -2.45 3.70 16.91
C LEU A 246 -3.41 4.25 15.85
N ILE A 247 -3.34 3.69 14.64
CA ILE A 247 -4.20 4.01 13.51
C ILE A 247 -4.93 2.74 13.11
N ILE A 248 -6.25 2.77 13.11
CA ILE A 248 -7.10 1.62 12.78
C ILE A 248 -8.26 2.08 11.90
N GLU A 249 -8.58 1.34 10.84
CA GLU A 249 -9.64 1.71 9.91
C GLU A 249 -11.03 1.33 10.47
N SER A 250 -11.14 0.08 10.93
CA SER A 250 -12.42 -0.52 11.34
C SER A 250 -12.36 -1.00 12.80
N PRO A 251 -12.47 -0.08 13.78
CA PRO A 251 -12.33 -0.47 15.18
C PRO A 251 -13.53 -1.27 15.71
N GLY A 252 -14.72 -1.16 15.10
CA GLY A 252 -15.94 -1.78 15.64
C GLY A 252 -16.11 -1.48 17.15
N ASP A 253 -16.36 -2.51 17.94
CA ASP A 253 -16.49 -2.41 19.41
C ASP A 253 -15.15 -2.24 20.14
N THR A 254 -14.00 -2.32 19.46
CA THR A 254 -12.67 -2.25 20.10
C THR A 254 -12.28 -0.87 20.60
N LEU A 255 -12.98 0.22 20.21
CA LEU A 255 -12.67 1.55 20.76
C LEU A 255 -12.77 1.59 22.29
N MET A 256 -13.78 0.92 22.85
CA MET A 256 -13.97 0.87 24.31
C MET A 256 -12.87 0.05 24.98
N GLU A 257 -12.47 -1.07 24.38
CA GLU A 257 -11.36 -1.91 24.86
C GLU A 257 -10.03 -1.16 24.82
N LEU A 258 -9.74 -0.47 23.71
CA LEU A 258 -8.55 0.35 23.56
C LEU A 258 -8.50 1.47 24.60
N SER A 259 -9.65 2.06 24.94
CA SER A 259 -9.74 3.03 26.03
C SER A 259 -9.34 2.47 27.39
N GLN A 260 -9.78 1.24 27.70
CA GLN A 260 -9.37 0.54 28.93
C GLN A 260 -7.87 0.21 28.94
N LEU A 261 -7.25 0.06 27.77
CA LEU A 261 -5.82 -0.15 27.60
C LEU A 261 -5.01 1.16 27.70
N GLY A 262 -5.66 2.32 27.86
CA GLY A 262 -5.01 3.63 28.00
C GLY A 262 -4.88 4.42 26.69
N TYR A 263 -5.55 3.98 25.63
CA TYR A 263 -5.64 4.76 24.40
C TYR A 263 -6.77 5.78 24.47
N ARG A 264 -6.48 7.00 24.04
CA ARG A 264 -7.49 8.04 23.87
C ARG A 264 -7.76 8.23 22.39
N PHE A 265 -9.02 8.13 21.99
CA PHE A 265 -9.44 8.54 20.66
C PHE A 265 -9.22 10.04 20.48
N VAL A 266 -8.62 10.40 19.34
CA VAL A 266 -8.28 11.78 19.00
C VAL A 266 -9.24 12.30 17.96
N VAL A 267 -9.27 11.63 16.82
CA VAL A 267 -9.94 12.11 15.61
C VAL A 267 -10.14 10.96 14.64
N LYS A 268 -11.22 11.06 13.86
CA LYS A 268 -11.46 10.21 12.70
C LYS A 268 -11.11 11.01 11.45
N ASN A 269 -10.25 10.46 10.61
CA ASN A 269 -9.85 11.05 9.33
C ASN A 269 -10.14 10.07 8.20
N HIS A 270 -11.16 10.37 7.39
CA HIS A 270 -11.74 9.42 6.43
C HIS A 270 -12.11 8.09 7.12
N TYR A 271 -11.44 7.00 6.76
CA TYR A 271 -11.65 5.68 7.33
C TYR A 271 -10.80 5.45 8.59
N ASN A 272 -9.74 6.23 8.80
CA ASN A 272 -8.80 6.02 9.90
C ASN A 272 -9.27 6.64 11.23
N TYR A 273 -9.32 5.81 12.27
CA TYR A 273 -9.45 6.22 13.67
C TYR A 273 -8.05 6.36 14.27
N ILE A 274 -7.76 7.55 14.78
CA ILE A 274 -6.46 7.89 15.35
C ILE A 274 -6.57 7.90 16.87
N LEU A 275 -5.80 7.04 17.51
CA LEU A 275 -5.71 6.94 18.95
C LEU A 275 -4.27 7.22 19.41
N VAL A 276 -4.15 7.83 20.58
CA VAL A 276 -2.85 8.05 21.22
C VAL A 276 -2.80 7.37 22.56
N TYR A 277 -1.63 6.84 22.88
CA TYR A 277 -1.39 6.33 24.21
C TYR A 277 -1.17 7.50 25.17
N ASP A 278 -2.21 7.82 25.94
CA ASP A 278 -2.22 8.93 26.90
C ASP A 278 -2.36 8.31 28.29
N LYS A 279 -1.22 7.97 28.89
CA LYS A 279 -1.23 7.54 30.29
C LYS A 279 -1.45 8.78 31.15
N LYS A 280 -2.68 9.29 31.19
CA LYS A 280 -3.09 10.06 32.35
C LYS A 280 -2.94 9.13 33.55
N PRO A 281 -2.12 9.49 34.56
CA PRO A 281 -2.06 8.75 35.80
C PRO A 281 -3.43 8.72 36.49
#